data_AF-A0A7X7BKZ1-F1
#
_entry.id   AF-A0A7X7BKZ1-F1
#
_cell.length_a   1.000
_cell.length_b   1.000
_cell.length_c   1.000
_cell.angle_alpha   90.00
_cell.angle_beta   90.00
_cell.angle_gamma   90.00
#
_symmetry.space_group_name_H-M   'P 1'
#
loop_
_entity.id
_entity.type
_entity.pdbx_description
1 polymer ?
#
loop_
_entity_poly.entity_id
_entity_poly.type
_entity_poly.pdbx_seq_one_letter_code
_entity_poly.pdbx_strand_id
1 'polypeptide(L)'
;RKREPSLRYLACNVYGPAVVSGNLVLFEAGLIPDAVASVTAFTSKRNRSLDTPYGNIEWYTLPSFLVYPDTYIVKDLPGYMRATIEKALLDQLYIIRYTPQNYSLWKAFIFEDLRIDEDVLAQLDFARMQELGRLFKSPKITRHINRFLKYFGIEQEVV
;
A
#
# COMPACT_ATOMS: atom_id res chain seq x y z
N ARG A 1 7.97 -15.47 -29.08
CA ARG A 1 8.89 -14.66 -28.25
C ARG A 1 8.85 -15.20 -26.83
N LYS A 2 9.97 -15.70 -26.30
CA LYS A 2 10.11 -16.05 -24.87
C LYS A 2 10.15 -14.73 -24.10
N ARG A 3 9.17 -14.48 -23.22
CA ARG A 3 9.15 -13.30 -22.36
C ARG A 3 9.66 -13.72 -20.99
N GLU A 4 10.47 -12.88 -20.37
CA GLU A 4 10.85 -13.12 -18.98
C GLU A 4 9.60 -13.06 -18.09
N PRO A 5 9.48 -13.94 -17.09
CA PRO A 5 8.34 -13.97 -16.21
C PRO A 5 8.29 -12.69 -15.36
N SER A 6 7.26 -11.87 -15.56
CA SER A 6 6.99 -10.71 -14.70
C SER A 6 6.35 -11.18 -13.40
N LEU A 7 7.05 -11.04 -12.28
CA LEU A 7 6.52 -11.36 -10.95
C LEU A 7 5.26 -10.53 -10.64
N ARG A 8 5.20 -9.26 -11.08
CA ARG A 8 4.02 -8.39 -10.91
C ARG A 8 2.80 -8.92 -11.64
N TYR A 9 2.98 -9.44 -12.86
CA TYR A 9 1.92 -10.12 -13.59
C TYR A 9 1.48 -11.41 -12.92
N LEU A 10 2.44 -12.23 -12.48
CA LEU A 10 2.15 -13.49 -11.79
C LEU A 10 1.38 -13.23 -10.48
N ALA A 11 1.73 -12.17 -9.74
CA ALA A 11 1.05 -11.77 -8.52
C ALA A 11 -0.44 -11.53 -8.74
N CYS A 12 -0.81 -10.85 -9.83
CA CYS A 12 -2.21 -10.58 -10.18
C CYS A 12 -2.96 -11.81 -10.72
N ASN A 13 -2.29 -12.69 -11.47
CA ASN A 13 -2.97 -13.74 -12.25
C ASN A 13 -2.93 -15.14 -11.61
N VAL A 14 -1.86 -15.50 -10.92
CA VAL A 14 -1.69 -16.84 -10.32
C VAL A 14 -2.56 -16.98 -9.05
N TYR A 15 -2.68 -15.90 -8.28
CA TYR A 15 -3.49 -15.89 -7.07
C TYR A 15 -4.59 -14.82 -7.08
N GLY A 16 -5.00 -14.39 -8.28
CA GLY A 16 -6.06 -13.40 -8.49
C GLY A 16 -7.43 -13.84 -7.93
N PRO A 17 -8.34 -12.92 -7.59
CA PRO A 17 -8.26 -11.47 -7.79
C PRO A 17 -7.23 -10.81 -6.86
N ALA A 18 -6.27 -10.07 -7.43
CA ALA A 18 -5.18 -9.46 -6.69
C ALA A 18 -4.61 -8.20 -7.39
N VAL A 19 -4.05 -7.30 -6.61
CA VAL A 19 -3.39 -6.06 -7.05
C VAL A 19 -1.99 -5.96 -6.46
N VAL A 20 -1.02 -5.45 -7.23
CA VAL A 20 0.30 -5.10 -6.71
C VAL A 20 0.20 -3.80 -5.90
N SER A 21 0.59 -3.84 -4.62
CA SER A 21 0.42 -2.73 -3.65
C SER A 21 1.48 -2.86 -2.54
N GLY A 22 1.36 -2.12 -1.44
CA GLY A 22 2.25 -2.18 -0.28
C GLY A 22 3.69 -1.76 -0.59
N ASN A 23 4.65 -2.35 0.15
CA ASN A 23 6.05 -1.92 0.14
C ASN A 23 6.66 -1.78 -1.26
N LEU A 24 6.39 -2.69 -2.21
CA LEU A 24 6.93 -2.56 -3.57
C LEU A 24 6.50 -1.24 -4.24
N VAL A 25 5.22 -0.88 -4.12
CA VAL A 25 4.69 0.37 -4.69
C VAL A 25 5.27 1.58 -3.96
N LEU A 26 5.38 1.50 -2.63
CA LEU A 26 5.95 2.58 -1.81
C LEU A 26 7.42 2.84 -2.15
N PHE A 27 8.21 1.79 -2.33
CA PHE A 27 9.62 1.88 -2.72
C PHE A 27 9.79 2.47 -4.12
N GLU A 28 9.03 1.97 -5.11
CA GLU A 28 9.10 2.47 -6.48
C GLU A 28 8.63 3.93 -6.61
N ALA A 29 7.81 4.39 -5.68
CA ALA A 29 7.40 5.78 -5.56
C ALA A 29 8.39 6.66 -4.76
N GLY A 30 9.43 6.08 -4.18
CA GLY A 30 10.38 6.79 -3.31
C GLY A 30 9.86 7.11 -1.91
N LEU A 31 8.67 6.61 -1.52
CA LEU A 31 8.09 6.88 -0.20
C LEU A 31 8.82 6.15 0.92
N ILE A 32 9.42 4.99 0.63
CA ILE A 32 10.32 4.29 1.57
C ILE A 32 11.69 4.07 0.91
N PRO A 33 12.80 4.17 1.66
CA PRO A 33 14.14 4.02 1.10
C PRO A 33 14.55 2.54 0.94
N ASP A 34 13.90 1.64 1.67
CA ASP A 34 14.32 0.25 1.76
C ASP A 34 13.95 -0.54 0.50
N ALA A 35 14.97 -1.09 -0.15
CA ALA A 35 14.77 -1.93 -1.32
C ALA A 35 13.95 -3.17 -0.98
N VAL A 36 12.88 -3.39 -1.75
CA VAL A 36 11.93 -4.48 -1.51
C VAL A 36 12.28 -5.66 -2.41
N ALA A 37 12.63 -6.78 -1.79
CA ALA A 37 13.02 -8.00 -2.50
C ALA A 37 11.82 -8.83 -3.00
N SER A 38 10.63 -8.60 -2.46
CA SER A 38 9.40 -9.32 -2.80
C SER A 38 8.39 -8.44 -3.55
N VAL A 39 7.61 -9.05 -4.45
CA VAL A 39 6.41 -8.41 -4.97
C VAL A 39 5.31 -8.56 -3.92
N THR A 40 4.93 -7.44 -3.32
CA THR A 40 3.77 -7.37 -2.43
C THR A 40 2.48 -7.20 -3.25
N ALA A 41 1.51 -8.07 -3.00
CA ALA A 41 0.19 -7.98 -3.60
C ALA A 41 -0.91 -8.20 -2.56
N PHE A 42 -2.09 -7.65 -2.84
CA PHE A 42 -3.24 -7.75 -1.97
C PHE A 42 -4.38 -8.46 -2.68
N THR A 43 -5.06 -9.35 -1.98
CA THR A 43 -6.09 -10.24 -2.52
C THR A 43 -7.22 -10.42 -1.52
N SER A 44 -8.40 -10.86 -1.99
CA SER A 44 -9.49 -11.29 -1.11
C SER A 44 -9.30 -12.70 -0.53
N LYS A 45 -8.30 -13.44 -1.03
CA LYS A 45 -7.93 -14.78 -0.56
C LYS A 45 -7.06 -14.71 0.70
N ARG A 46 -6.78 -15.87 1.30
CA ARG A 46 -5.90 -16.00 2.48
C ARG A 46 -4.48 -15.55 2.16
N ASN A 47 -3.77 -15.05 3.17
CA ASN A 47 -2.35 -14.75 3.05
C ASN A 47 -1.58 -15.95 2.48
N ARG A 48 -0.63 -15.68 1.59
CA ARG A 48 0.19 -16.70 0.94
C ARG A 48 1.53 -16.09 0.53
N SER A 49 2.57 -16.91 0.44
CA SER A 49 3.80 -16.57 -0.27
C SER A 49 4.08 -17.59 -1.38
N LEU A 50 4.83 -17.16 -2.39
CA LEU A 50 5.38 -18.01 -3.44
C LEU A 50 6.82 -17.60 -3.68
N ASP A 51 7.74 -18.51 -3.38
CA ASP A 51 9.14 -18.35 -3.73
C ASP A 51 9.37 -18.90 -5.14
N THR A 52 10.07 -18.12 -5.96
CA THR A 52 10.45 -18.53 -7.31
C THR A 52 11.94 -18.26 -7.53
N PRO A 53 12.59 -18.94 -8.49
CA PRO A 53 13.98 -18.64 -8.85
C PRO A 53 14.21 -17.19 -9.31
N TYR A 54 13.15 -16.46 -9.66
CA TYR A 54 13.19 -15.07 -10.13
C TYR A 54 12.90 -14.04 -9.04
N GLY A 55 12.53 -14.50 -7.83
CA GLY A 55 12.13 -13.65 -6.71
C GLY A 55 10.83 -14.13 -6.06
N ASN A 56 10.42 -13.43 -5.00
CA ASN A 56 9.34 -13.87 -4.12
C ASN A 56 8.09 -13.01 -4.33
N ILE A 57 6.92 -13.62 -4.14
CA ILE A 57 5.63 -12.92 -4.15
C ILE A 57 4.94 -13.16 -2.80
N GLU A 58 4.45 -12.10 -2.19
CA GLU A 58 3.72 -12.13 -0.94
C GLU A 58 2.31 -11.57 -1.16
N TRP A 59 1.30 -12.36 -0.82
CA TRP A 59 -0.09 -11.95 -0.85
C TRP A 59 -0.62 -11.73 0.56
N TYR A 60 -1.21 -10.55 0.77
CA TYR A 60 -1.93 -10.20 1.98
C TYR A 60 -3.44 -10.09 1.74
N THR A 61 -4.22 -10.54 2.72
CA THR A 61 -5.67 -10.53 2.66
C THR A 61 -6.24 -9.15 2.96
N LEU A 62 -7.13 -8.69 2.08
CA LEU A 62 -8.07 -7.60 2.34
C LEU A 62 -9.51 -8.09 2.19
N PRO A 63 -10.48 -7.41 2.82
CA PRO A 63 -11.87 -7.48 2.39
C PRO A 63 -11.98 -7.29 0.87
N SER A 64 -12.82 -8.09 0.20
CA SER A 64 -12.92 -8.10 -1.27
C SER A 64 -13.21 -6.73 -1.88
N PHE A 65 -14.04 -5.92 -1.21
CA PHE A 65 -14.38 -4.56 -1.65
C PHE A 65 -13.21 -3.55 -1.53
N LEU A 66 -12.10 -3.90 -0.87
CA LEU A 66 -10.90 -3.07 -0.74
C LEU A 66 -9.77 -3.46 -1.69
N VAL A 67 -9.91 -4.54 -2.46
CA VAL A 67 -8.82 -5.03 -3.32
C VAL A 67 -8.55 -4.07 -4.48
N TYR A 68 -9.58 -3.52 -5.12
CA TYR A 68 -9.46 -2.72 -6.34
C TYR A 68 -9.73 -1.21 -6.27
N PRO A 69 -10.30 -0.62 -5.20
CA PRO A 69 -10.41 0.84 -5.11
C PRO A 69 -9.04 1.51 -5.24
N ASP A 70 -8.99 2.56 -6.06
CA ASP A 70 -7.80 3.36 -6.34
C ASP A 70 -6.62 2.54 -6.89
N THR A 71 -6.93 1.77 -7.94
CA THR A 71 -5.98 0.94 -8.68
C THR A 71 -6.10 1.20 -10.18
N TYR A 72 -5.02 0.95 -10.92
CA TYR A 72 -4.96 1.13 -12.37
C TYR A 72 -4.20 -0.01 -13.05
N ILE A 73 -4.42 -0.17 -14.35
CA ILE A 73 -3.72 -1.16 -15.17
C ILE A 73 -2.41 -0.57 -15.68
N VAL A 74 -1.30 -1.21 -15.33
CA VAL A 74 -0.01 -0.97 -15.98
C VAL A 74 -0.02 -1.72 -17.31
N LYS A 75 0.09 -0.99 -18.42
CA LYS A 75 -0.08 -1.53 -19.78
C LYS A 75 1.17 -2.20 -20.36
N ASP A 76 2.31 -2.08 -19.69
CA ASP A 76 3.54 -2.76 -20.12
C ASP A 76 3.37 -4.27 -20.12
N LEU A 77 3.57 -4.89 -21.28
CA LEU A 77 3.31 -6.31 -21.44
C LEU A 77 4.36 -7.15 -20.70
N PRO A 78 3.95 -8.09 -19.81
CA PRO A 78 2.57 -8.46 -19.50
C PRO A 78 1.94 -7.53 -18.44
N GLY A 79 0.77 -6.95 -18.76
CA GLY A 79 0.13 -5.91 -17.95
C GLY A 79 -0.52 -6.42 -16.67
N TYR A 80 -0.51 -5.61 -15.62
CA TYR A 80 -0.96 -6.00 -14.27
C TYR A 80 -1.72 -4.87 -13.57
N MET A 81 -2.47 -5.22 -12.51
CA MET A 81 -3.16 -4.24 -11.67
C MET A 81 -2.22 -3.69 -10.61
N ARG A 82 -2.19 -2.38 -10.44
CA ARG A 82 -1.33 -1.67 -9.47
C ARG A 82 -2.14 -0.66 -8.67
N ALA A 83 -1.87 -0.55 -7.37
CA ALA A 83 -2.42 0.49 -6.51
C ALA A 83 -1.76 1.86 -6.75
N THR A 84 -2.48 2.94 -6.48
CA THR A 84 -1.89 4.27 -6.27
C THR A 84 -0.98 4.27 -5.03
N ILE A 85 -0.20 5.34 -4.86
CA ILE A 85 0.73 5.46 -3.72
C ILE A 85 -0.07 5.61 -2.42
N GLU A 86 -1.15 6.39 -2.45
CA GLU A 86 -2.11 6.60 -1.37
C GLU A 86 -2.71 5.26 -0.92
N LYS A 87 -3.23 4.47 -1.86
CA LYS A 87 -3.79 3.15 -1.58
C LYS A 87 -2.73 2.20 -1.02
N ALA A 88 -1.53 2.19 -1.60
CA ALA A 88 -0.44 1.34 -1.13
C ALA A 88 -0.01 1.66 0.30
N LEU A 89 0.03 2.94 0.68
CA LEU A 89 0.32 3.35 2.05
C LEU A 89 -0.77 2.87 3.01
N LEU A 90 -2.04 3.07 2.67
CA LEU A 90 -3.15 2.64 3.51
C LEU A 90 -3.24 1.11 3.63
N ASP A 91 -2.99 0.37 2.54
CA ASP A 91 -2.92 -1.09 2.53
C ASP A 91 -1.83 -1.61 3.46
N GLN A 92 -0.64 -1.03 3.37
CA GLN A 92 0.50 -1.38 4.20
C GLN A 92 0.19 -1.12 5.68
N LEU A 93 -0.30 0.07 6.01
CA LEU A 93 -0.70 0.42 7.37
C LEU A 93 -1.86 -0.46 7.88
N TYR A 94 -2.73 -0.94 7.00
CA TYR A 94 -3.85 -1.81 7.36
C TYR A 94 -3.38 -3.19 7.82
N ILE A 95 -2.33 -3.76 7.22
CA ILE A 95 -1.82 -5.08 7.59
C ILE A 95 -0.82 -5.03 8.75
N ILE A 96 -0.15 -3.89 8.98
CA ILE A 96 0.76 -3.74 10.11
C ILE A 96 -0.02 -3.89 11.43
N ARG A 97 0.43 -4.82 12.29
CA ARG A 97 -0.24 -5.11 13.57
C ARG A 97 -0.03 -3.99 14.61
N TYR A 98 1.11 -3.31 14.55
CA TYR A 98 1.43 -2.25 15.49
C TYR A 98 0.47 -1.06 15.33
N THR A 99 -0.02 -0.54 16.45
CA THR A 99 -0.88 0.65 16.49
C THR A 99 -0.31 1.64 17.51
N PRO A 100 0.25 2.78 17.07
CA PRO A 100 0.90 3.70 17.99
C PRO A 100 -0.10 4.33 18.96
N GLN A 101 0.21 4.27 20.26
CA GLN A 101 -0.70 4.66 21.34
C GLN A 101 -0.95 6.17 21.39
N ASN A 102 0.06 6.99 21.08
CA ASN A 102 -0.03 8.44 21.09
C ASN A 102 0.60 9.05 19.82
N TYR A 103 0.54 10.38 19.71
CA TYR A 103 1.03 11.09 18.53
C TYR A 103 2.55 11.06 18.37
N SER A 104 3.30 11.13 19.48
CA SER A 104 4.76 11.07 19.46
C SER A 104 5.25 9.70 18.94
N LEU A 105 4.71 8.61 19.50
CA LEU A 105 5.01 7.25 19.03
C LEU A 105 4.57 7.01 17.59
N TRP A 106 3.51 7.68 17.14
CA TRP A 106 3.11 7.61 15.74
C TRP A 106 4.11 8.30 14.82
N LYS A 107 4.64 9.46 15.21
CA LYS A 107 5.66 10.16 14.44
C LYS A 107 6.91 9.30 14.31
N ALA A 108 7.41 8.75 15.42
CA ALA A 108 8.53 7.82 15.41
C ALA A 108 8.25 6.58 14.54
N PHE A 109 7.07 5.97 14.68
CA PHE A 109 6.70 4.83 13.85
C PHE A 109 6.68 5.13 12.35
N ILE A 110 6.13 6.27 11.93
CA ILE A 110 6.05 6.64 10.50
C ILE A 110 7.43 6.99 9.93
N PHE A 111 8.19 7.84 10.61
CA PHE A 111 9.41 8.45 10.05
C PHE A 111 10.70 7.75 10.47
N GLU A 112 10.71 7.01 11.58
CA GLU A 112 11.89 6.28 12.08
C GLU A 112 11.77 4.78 11.79
N ASP A 113 10.66 4.14 12.17
CA ASP A 113 10.49 2.69 11.97
C ASP A 113 10.19 2.32 10.52
N LEU A 114 9.20 2.99 9.91
CA LEU A 114 8.87 2.77 8.50
C LEU A 114 9.73 3.60 7.55
N ARG A 115 10.49 4.56 8.08
CA ARG A 115 11.38 5.45 7.33
C ARG A 115 10.68 6.12 6.16
N ILE A 116 9.40 6.49 6.33
CA ILE A 116 8.64 7.16 5.28
C ILE A 116 9.30 8.51 4.99
N ASP A 117 9.56 8.78 3.72
CA ASP A 117 10.08 10.06 3.26
C ASP A 117 9.01 11.14 3.40
N GLU A 118 9.33 12.18 4.19
CA GLU A 118 8.39 13.24 4.54
C GLU A 118 8.03 14.13 3.34
N ASP A 119 8.99 14.40 2.45
CA ASP A 119 8.80 15.27 1.29
C ASP A 119 7.95 14.57 0.22
N VAL A 120 8.15 13.26 0.03
CA VAL A 120 7.30 12.44 -0.85
C VAL A 120 5.91 12.27 -0.23
N LEU A 121 5.81 12.05 1.08
CA LEU A 121 4.53 11.94 1.78
C LEU A 121 3.70 13.22 1.67
N ALA A 122 4.34 14.39 1.74
CA ALA A 122 3.69 15.70 1.61
C ALA A 122 3.05 15.93 0.23
N GLN A 123 3.47 15.19 -0.79
CA GLN A 123 2.96 15.29 -2.16
C GLN A 123 1.74 14.39 -2.43
N LEU A 124 1.36 13.53 -1.49
CA LEU A 124 0.20 12.65 -1.64
C LEU A 124 -1.11 13.43 -1.60
N ASP A 125 -2.13 12.90 -2.28
CA ASP A 125 -3.47 13.47 -2.25
C ASP A 125 -4.20 13.07 -0.94
N PHE A 126 -4.16 13.97 0.05
CA PHE A 126 -4.81 13.75 1.34
C PHE A 126 -6.34 13.69 1.26
N ALA A 127 -6.97 14.38 0.31
CA ALA A 127 -8.41 14.29 0.09
C ALA A 127 -8.76 12.87 -0.40
N ARG A 128 -7.97 12.36 -1.35
CA ARG A 128 -8.11 10.97 -1.82
C ARG A 128 -7.86 9.94 -0.72
N MET A 129 -6.85 10.17 0.14
CA MET A 129 -6.62 9.31 1.30
C MET A 129 -7.81 9.30 2.27
N GLN A 130 -8.47 10.44 2.49
CA GLN A 130 -9.68 10.50 3.31
C GLN A 130 -10.84 9.72 2.69
N GLU A 131 -11.08 9.88 1.39
CA GLU A 131 -12.10 9.10 0.64
C GLU A 131 -11.86 7.59 0.78
N LEU A 132 -10.61 7.16 0.54
CA LEU A 132 -10.21 5.76 0.70
C LEU A 132 -10.38 5.30 2.15
N GLY A 133 -10.00 6.11 3.12
CA GLY A 133 -10.12 5.83 4.55
C GLY A 133 -11.55 5.48 4.98
N ARG A 134 -12.56 6.12 4.38
CA ARG A 134 -13.98 5.80 4.61
C ARG A 134 -14.34 4.39 4.13
N LEU A 135 -13.72 3.91 3.04
CA LEU A 135 -13.91 2.55 2.54
C LEU A 135 -13.31 1.51 3.48
N PHE A 136 -12.14 1.78 4.08
CA PHE A 136 -11.46 0.82 4.97
C PHE A 136 -12.28 0.44 6.20
N LYS A 137 -13.23 1.29 6.65
CA LYS A 137 -14.07 1.09 7.84
C LYS A 137 -13.25 0.64 9.07
N SER A 138 -12.03 1.15 9.20
CA SER A 138 -11.05 0.72 10.19
C SER A 138 -10.64 1.90 11.07
N PRO A 139 -10.92 1.87 12.39
CA PRO A 139 -10.52 2.92 13.31
C PRO A 139 -9.02 3.18 13.30
N LYS A 140 -8.21 2.14 13.01
CA LYS A 140 -6.76 2.26 12.85
C LYS A 140 -6.42 3.17 11.66
N ILE A 141 -7.00 2.89 10.49
CA ILE A 141 -6.75 3.68 9.27
C ILE A 141 -7.25 5.12 9.43
N THR A 142 -8.46 5.31 9.96
CA THR A 142 -8.98 6.65 10.26
C THR A 142 -8.05 7.43 11.18
N ARG A 143 -7.46 6.77 12.18
CA ARG A 143 -6.47 7.40 13.07
C ARG A 143 -5.19 7.80 12.33
N HIS A 144 -4.66 6.96 11.44
CA HIS A 144 -3.48 7.32 10.65
C HIS A 144 -3.76 8.55 9.78
N ILE A 145 -4.88 8.57 9.06
CA ILE A 145 -5.30 9.70 8.22
C ILE A 145 -5.40 10.99 9.04
N ASN A 146 -6.11 10.96 10.17
CA ASN A 146 -6.25 12.14 11.03
C ASN A 146 -4.89 12.64 11.56
N ARG A 147 -3.94 11.73 11.82
CA ARG A 147 -2.60 12.11 12.27
C ARG A 147 -1.75 12.68 11.13
N PHE A 148 -1.89 12.18 9.90
CA PHE A 148 -1.27 12.78 8.72
C PHE A 148 -1.79 14.21 8.48
N LEU A 149 -3.11 14.41 8.48
CA LEU A 149 -3.71 15.74 8.33
C LEU A 149 -3.22 16.71 9.41
N LYS A 150 -3.22 16.25 10.68
CA LYS A 150 -2.67 17.04 11.79
C LYS A 150 -1.19 17.38 11.61
N TYR A 151 -0.40 16.45 11.07
CA TYR A 151 1.04 16.62 10.87
C TYR A 151 1.35 17.71 9.84
N PHE A 152 0.63 17.70 8.71
CA PHE A 152 0.81 18.67 7.64
C PHE A 152 -0.03 19.96 7.81
N GLY A 153 -0.74 20.11 8.93
CA GLY A 153 -1.57 21.29 9.19
C GLY A 153 -2.76 21.44 8.22
N ILE A 154 -3.25 20.33 7.67
CA ILE A 154 -4.38 20.31 6.73
C ILE A 154 -5.67 20.27 7.53
N GLU A 155 -6.54 21.27 7.34
CA GLU A 155 -7.86 21.29 7.96
C GLU A 155 -8.71 20.12 7.44
N GLN A 156 -9.41 19.43 8.35
CA GLN A 156 -10.34 18.38 7.94
C GLN A 156 -11.50 19.03 7.21
N GLU A 157 -11.72 18.68 5.94
CA GLU A 157 -13.02 18.91 5.32
C GLU A 157 -14.05 18.09 6.10
N VAL A 158 -14.81 18.79 6.94
CA VAL A 158 -15.99 18.26 7.62
C VAL A 158 -17.03 18.01 6.54
N VAL A 159 -17.16 16.76 6.12
CA VAL A 159 -18.29 16.26 5.31
C VAL A 159 -19.00 15.18 6.09
#